data_AF-W3VEI8-F1
#
_entry.id   AF-W3VEI8-F1
#
_cell.length_a   1.000
_cell.length_b   1.000
_cell.length_c   1.000
_cell.angle_alpha   90.00
_cell.angle_beta   90.00
_cell.angle_gamma   90.00
#
_symmetry.space_group_name_H-M   'P 1'
#
loop_
_entity.id
_entity.type
_entity.pdbx_description
1 polymer ?
#
loop_
_entity_poly.entity_id
_entity_poly.type
_entity_poly.pdbx_seq_one_letter_code
_entity_poly.pdbx_strand_id
1 'polypeptide(L)'
;MASARTLSRSLLRARAFSSSAPTSSSSSWTPVLKPGTLPAYDEALALLSSHADSVRSKAESLDSTHASLSAEDRAALKESLEVAARINDPATLARFAASQPTRYDAADPVLRYLRERVWRNDSGVLAKLMQRCTLMHVFPDVLPGITPTADVQVAFGTGAGFTDHTAEGGDVLAGVFVPVQKTVEPPTVAVNVFHTDKRLYTVALVDPDQPNEENQSYTTRLLALKTNVELSAAECSVDMTSDMVAEYIPPHPQQGTKYHRYTTVLLAQSDRITVQAQRDAFDLPAFAHANRLTPAGIHFWRAKWSEADAETVSMIHRDILKQDEPRYTRPPTLDKVRKQIGDIGSKWF
;
A
#
# COMPACT_ATOMS: atom_id res chain seq x y z
N MET A 1 -72.81 48.42 -33.46
CA MET A 1 -72.34 47.13 -32.91
C MET A 1 -70.85 47.01 -33.18
N ALA A 2 -70.00 47.10 -32.15
CA ALA A 2 -68.70 46.44 -32.09
C ALA A 2 -68.15 46.65 -30.68
N SER A 3 -67.82 45.53 -30.04
CA SER A 3 -67.63 45.35 -28.61
C SER A 3 -66.21 45.69 -28.16
N ALA A 4 -66.10 46.21 -26.93
CA ALA A 4 -64.85 46.46 -26.23
C ALA A 4 -64.11 45.15 -25.90
N ARG A 5 -62.77 45.16 -26.02
CA ARG A 5 -61.88 44.20 -25.36
C ARG A 5 -60.68 44.92 -24.78
N THR A 6 -60.75 45.14 -23.47
CA THR A 6 -59.67 45.51 -22.55
C THR A 6 -58.78 44.29 -22.31
N LEU A 7 -57.48 44.42 -22.57
CA LEU A 7 -56.47 43.42 -22.19
C LEU A 7 -55.79 43.87 -20.89
N SER A 8 -56.05 43.12 -19.81
CA SER A 8 -55.43 43.29 -18.50
C SER A 8 -53.97 42.82 -18.52
N ARG A 9 -53.06 43.67 -18.05
CA ARG A 9 -51.67 43.31 -17.74
C ARG A 9 -51.64 42.49 -16.44
N SER A 10 -51.32 41.21 -16.53
CA SER A 10 -51.03 40.38 -15.37
C SER A 10 -49.60 40.64 -14.88
N LEU A 11 -49.48 41.07 -13.63
CA LEU A 11 -48.20 41.19 -12.92
C LEU A 11 -47.74 39.80 -12.51
N LEU A 12 -46.63 39.33 -13.09
CA LEU A 12 -45.94 38.11 -12.67
C LEU A 12 -45.26 38.37 -11.32
N ARG A 13 -45.81 37.72 -10.29
CA ARG A 13 -45.32 37.72 -8.92
C ARG A 13 -44.05 36.87 -8.85
N ALA A 14 -42.89 37.51 -8.76
CA ALA A 14 -41.61 36.84 -8.50
C ALA A 14 -41.68 36.15 -7.13
N ARG A 15 -41.59 34.82 -7.12
CA ARG A 15 -41.35 34.03 -5.90
C ARG A 15 -39.91 34.26 -5.48
N ALA A 16 -39.71 35.05 -4.42
CA ALA A 16 -38.44 35.10 -3.72
C ALA A 16 -38.19 33.74 -3.07
N PHE A 17 -37.28 32.96 -3.64
CA PHE A 17 -36.70 31.82 -2.94
C PHE A 17 -35.73 32.38 -1.91
N SER A 18 -36.18 32.42 -0.66
CA SER A 18 -35.32 32.63 0.51
C SER A 18 -34.38 31.44 0.63
N SER A 19 -33.14 31.59 0.15
CA SER A 19 -32.05 30.67 0.40
C SER A 19 -31.56 30.83 1.84
N SER A 20 -32.30 30.29 2.81
CA SER A 20 -31.77 30.08 4.15
C SER A 20 -30.88 28.85 4.11
N ALA A 21 -29.58 29.08 3.89
CA ALA A 21 -28.56 28.04 4.05
C ALA A 21 -28.57 27.53 5.50
N PRO A 22 -28.73 26.23 5.75
CA PRO A 22 -28.56 25.69 7.10
C PRO A 22 -27.08 25.80 7.47
N THR A 23 -26.81 26.72 8.40
CA THR A 23 -25.52 26.89 9.05
C THR A 23 -25.37 25.82 10.12
N SER A 24 -24.90 24.62 9.73
CA SER A 24 -24.37 23.65 10.67
C SER A 24 -23.47 22.62 9.97
N SER A 25 -22.18 22.92 9.86
CA SER A 25 -21.09 21.98 10.20
C SER A 25 -19.76 22.68 9.96
N SER A 26 -18.82 22.46 10.87
CA SER A 26 -17.53 23.12 11.03
C SER A 26 -16.53 22.78 9.92
N SER A 27 -16.84 23.08 8.66
CA SER A 27 -15.86 23.00 7.58
C SER A 27 -15.21 24.38 7.40
N SER A 28 -13.89 24.44 7.51
CA SER A 28 -13.07 25.63 7.20
C SER A 28 -12.99 25.88 5.68
N TRP A 29 -13.78 25.19 4.89
CA TRP A 29 -13.73 25.24 3.44
C TRP A 29 -14.60 26.39 2.93
N THR A 30 -14.01 27.25 2.12
CA THR A 30 -14.70 28.33 1.42
C THR A 30 -14.78 28.02 -0.07
N PRO A 31 -15.94 28.23 -0.72
CA PRO A 31 -16.06 28.12 -2.16
C PRO A 31 -14.99 28.95 -2.88
N VAL A 32 -14.46 28.40 -3.98
CA VAL A 32 -13.38 29.03 -4.76
C VAL A 32 -13.85 30.33 -5.40
N LEU A 33 -15.12 30.37 -5.81
CA LEU A 33 -15.76 31.55 -6.38
C LEU A 33 -16.74 32.13 -5.36
N LYS A 34 -16.82 33.46 -5.31
CA LYS A 34 -17.87 34.14 -4.55
C LYS A 34 -19.23 33.85 -5.20
N PRO A 35 -20.30 33.71 -4.40
CA PRO A 35 -21.64 33.52 -4.93
C PRO A 35 -21.99 34.60 -5.97
N GLY A 36 -22.61 34.20 -7.07
CA GLY A 36 -23.02 35.09 -8.17
C GLY A 36 -21.92 35.42 -9.18
N THR A 37 -20.67 34.96 -8.99
CA THR A 37 -19.59 35.18 -9.96
C THR A 37 -19.81 34.35 -11.22
N LEU A 38 -20.23 33.09 -11.06
CA LEU A 38 -20.51 32.18 -12.16
C LEU A 38 -21.77 31.37 -11.81
N PRO A 39 -22.92 31.65 -12.44
CA PRO A 39 -24.18 30.96 -12.13
C PRO A 39 -24.08 29.43 -12.26
N ALA A 40 -23.30 28.94 -13.23
CA ALA A 40 -23.10 27.49 -13.42
C ALA A 40 -22.41 26.82 -12.21
N TYR A 41 -21.52 27.52 -11.51
CA TYR A 41 -20.86 27.00 -10.32
C TYR A 41 -21.83 26.93 -9.14
N ASP A 42 -22.62 27.98 -8.94
CA ASP A 42 -23.62 28.04 -7.86
C ASP A 42 -24.71 26.96 -8.05
N GLU A 43 -25.18 26.77 -9.29
CA GLU A 43 -26.12 25.70 -9.64
C GLU A 43 -25.51 24.30 -9.45
N ALA A 44 -24.22 24.12 -9.74
CA ALA A 44 -23.54 22.85 -9.48
C ALA A 44 -23.47 22.54 -7.97
N LEU A 45 -23.17 23.52 -7.13
CA LEU A 45 -23.18 23.36 -5.67
C LEU A 45 -24.60 23.05 -5.14
N ALA A 46 -25.62 23.70 -5.70
CA ALA A 46 -27.03 23.43 -5.39
C ALA A 46 -27.43 21.99 -5.79
N LEU A 47 -26.99 21.52 -6.96
CA LEU A 47 -27.25 20.15 -7.41
C LEU A 47 -26.57 19.11 -6.51
N LEU A 48 -25.31 19.35 -6.11
CA LEU A 48 -24.58 18.46 -5.21
C LEU A 48 -25.23 18.38 -3.82
N SER A 49 -25.65 19.52 -3.26
CA SER A 49 -26.34 19.55 -1.97
C SER A 49 -27.69 18.83 -2.03
N SER A 50 -28.51 19.11 -3.05
CA SER A 50 -29.79 18.42 -3.25
C SER A 50 -29.63 16.91 -3.44
N HIS A 51 -28.61 16.48 -4.20
CA HIS A 51 -28.30 15.06 -4.36
C HIS A 51 -27.90 14.43 -3.02
N ALA A 52 -27.01 15.08 -2.26
CA ALA A 52 -26.59 14.59 -0.96
C ALA A 52 -27.75 14.44 0.03
N ASP A 53 -28.69 15.41 0.05
CA ASP A 53 -29.89 15.35 0.89
C ASP A 53 -30.82 14.20 0.48
N SER A 54 -30.98 13.96 -0.82
CA SER A 54 -31.74 12.83 -1.36
C SER A 54 -31.14 11.49 -0.93
N VAL A 55 -29.82 11.35 -1.00
CA VAL A 55 -29.12 10.12 -0.60
C VAL A 55 -29.17 9.92 0.92
N ARG A 56 -29.02 10.98 1.73
CA ARG A 56 -29.17 10.89 3.19
C ARG A 56 -30.59 10.48 3.59
N SER A 57 -31.60 11.03 2.93
CA SER A 57 -33.00 10.62 3.14
C SER A 57 -33.20 9.13 2.85
N LYS A 58 -32.55 8.59 1.81
CA LYS A 58 -32.55 7.14 1.53
C LYS A 58 -31.89 6.34 2.66
N ALA A 59 -30.76 6.80 3.17
CA ALA A 59 -30.05 6.14 4.27
C ALA A 59 -30.88 6.10 5.57
N GLU A 60 -31.65 7.15 5.85
CA GLU A 60 -32.59 7.20 6.98
C GLU A 60 -33.78 6.24 6.78
N SER A 61 -34.34 6.18 5.57
CA SER A 61 -35.43 5.26 5.23
C SER A 61 -35.02 3.78 5.12
N LEU A 62 -33.72 3.49 5.24
CA LEU A 62 -33.17 2.16 5.03
C LEU A 62 -33.67 1.16 6.09
N ASP A 63 -33.81 1.62 7.34
CA ASP A 63 -34.27 0.77 8.44
C ASP A 63 -35.70 0.25 8.23
N SER A 64 -36.55 1.03 7.58
CA SER A 64 -37.91 0.62 7.20
C SER A 64 -37.97 -0.16 5.89
N THR A 65 -37.16 0.22 4.90
CA THR A 65 -37.26 -0.34 3.53
C THR A 65 -36.58 -1.70 3.39
N HIS A 66 -35.52 -1.93 4.16
CA HIS A 66 -34.69 -3.14 4.11
C HIS A 66 -34.61 -3.83 5.47
N ALA A 67 -35.74 -3.95 6.15
CA ALA A 67 -35.82 -4.60 7.46
C ALA A 67 -35.38 -6.08 7.46
N SER A 68 -35.42 -6.74 6.30
CA SER A 68 -34.98 -8.13 6.10
C SER A 68 -33.47 -8.33 6.03
N LEU A 69 -32.68 -7.25 5.85
CA LEU A 69 -31.22 -7.35 5.85
C LEU A 69 -30.68 -7.55 7.26
N SER A 70 -29.57 -8.29 7.34
CA SER A 70 -28.79 -8.44 8.57
C SER A 70 -28.33 -7.06 9.08
N ALA A 71 -28.03 -6.97 10.37
CA ALA A 71 -27.55 -5.71 10.95
C ALA A 71 -26.23 -5.25 10.33
N GLU A 72 -25.34 -6.19 9.99
CA GLU A 72 -24.04 -5.94 9.37
C GLU A 72 -24.19 -5.43 7.93
N ASP A 73 -24.99 -6.11 7.10
CA ASP A 73 -25.24 -5.68 5.71
C ASP A 73 -25.90 -4.30 5.66
N ARG A 74 -26.78 -4.03 6.63
CA ARG A 74 -27.45 -2.74 6.75
C ARG A 74 -26.48 -1.63 7.13
N ALA A 75 -25.56 -1.90 8.06
CA ALA A 75 -24.53 -0.95 8.45
C ALA A 75 -23.60 -0.63 7.26
N ALA A 76 -23.14 -1.65 6.54
CA ALA A 76 -22.32 -1.50 5.34
C ALA A 76 -23.05 -0.70 4.24
N LEU A 77 -24.36 -0.93 4.06
CA LEU A 77 -25.16 -0.20 3.09
C LEU A 77 -25.34 1.27 3.49
N LYS A 78 -25.59 1.57 4.77
CA LYS A 78 -25.64 2.95 5.28
C LYS A 78 -24.32 3.67 5.06
N GLU A 79 -23.20 3.01 5.33
CA GLU A 79 -21.87 3.56 5.08
C GLU A 79 -21.66 3.84 3.58
N SER A 80 -22.05 2.93 2.69
CA SER A 80 -21.94 3.16 1.24
C SER A 80 -22.80 4.33 0.74
N LEU A 81 -23.98 4.56 1.33
CA LEU A 81 -24.84 5.70 1.01
C LEU A 81 -24.24 7.00 1.55
N GLU A 82 -23.63 6.99 2.72
CA GLU A 82 -22.89 8.15 3.23
C GLU A 82 -21.74 8.52 2.29
N VAL A 83 -20.97 7.53 1.83
CA VAL A 83 -19.93 7.73 0.82
C VAL A 83 -20.53 8.34 -0.45
N ALA A 84 -21.60 7.76 -1.00
CA ALA A 84 -22.24 8.28 -2.20
C ALA A 84 -22.78 9.71 -2.05
N ALA A 85 -23.25 10.09 -0.86
CA ALA A 85 -23.73 11.44 -0.58
C ALA A 85 -22.60 12.48 -0.58
N ARG A 86 -21.40 12.11 -0.10
CA ARG A 86 -20.30 13.03 0.19
C ARG A 86 -19.11 12.93 -0.76
N ILE A 87 -19.05 11.92 -1.62
CA ILE A 87 -17.89 11.68 -2.51
C ILE A 87 -17.56 12.85 -3.44
N ASN A 88 -18.58 13.60 -3.87
CA ASN A 88 -18.45 14.76 -4.75
C ASN A 88 -18.52 16.09 -4.00
N ASP A 89 -18.55 16.07 -2.67
CA ASP A 89 -18.57 17.30 -1.86
C ASP A 89 -17.21 18.02 -1.98
N PRO A 90 -17.17 19.28 -2.45
CA PRO A 90 -15.92 20.02 -2.61
C PRO A 90 -15.12 20.18 -1.31
N ALA A 91 -15.79 20.31 -0.16
CA ALA A 91 -15.11 20.43 1.12
C ALA A 91 -14.39 19.13 1.51
N THR A 92 -15.07 17.99 1.33
CA THR A 92 -14.50 16.66 1.53
C THR A 92 -13.33 16.38 0.60
N LEU A 93 -13.45 16.73 -0.69
CA LEU A 93 -12.37 16.56 -1.66
C LEU A 93 -11.16 17.45 -1.35
N ALA A 94 -11.38 18.70 -0.92
CA ALA A 94 -10.30 19.58 -0.50
C ALA A 94 -9.56 19.02 0.73
N ARG A 95 -10.30 18.48 1.71
CA ARG A 95 -9.71 17.80 2.87
C ARG A 95 -8.92 16.55 2.46
N PHE A 96 -9.43 15.76 1.53
CA PHE A 96 -8.72 14.59 1.00
C PHE A 96 -7.44 15.00 0.27
N ALA A 97 -7.48 16.04 -0.57
CA ALA A 97 -6.32 16.55 -1.30
C ALA A 97 -5.21 17.08 -0.37
N ALA A 98 -5.57 17.62 0.79
CA ALA A 98 -4.63 18.05 1.81
C ALA A 98 -4.07 16.89 2.68
N SER A 99 -4.63 15.69 2.56
CA SER A 99 -4.22 14.52 3.36
C SER A 99 -3.08 13.72 2.71
N GLN A 100 -2.33 12.97 3.50
CA GLN A 100 -1.26 12.10 3.02
C GLN A 100 -1.72 10.64 2.96
N PRO A 101 -1.06 9.78 2.15
CA PRO A 101 -1.41 8.35 2.04
C PRO A 101 -1.45 7.63 3.39
N THR A 102 -0.49 7.91 4.26
CA THR A 102 -0.32 7.29 5.59
C THR A 102 -0.88 8.13 6.73
N ARG A 103 -1.38 9.34 6.44
CA ARG A 103 -1.91 10.27 7.46
C ARG A 103 -3.17 10.96 6.94
N TYR A 104 -4.31 10.32 7.19
CA TYR A 104 -5.64 10.85 6.92
C TYR A 104 -6.60 10.43 8.03
N ASP A 105 -7.75 11.10 8.12
CA ASP A 105 -8.80 10.72 9.06
C ASP A 105 -9.52 9.47 8.54
N ALA A 106 -9.10 8.31 9.05
CA ALA A 106 -9.61 7.01 8.66
C ALA A 106 -10.96 6.64 9.30
N ALA A 107 -11.38 7.38 10.33
CA ALA A 107 -12.71 7.25 10.90
C ALA A 107 -13.78 7.70 9.90
N ASP A 108 -13.46 8.67 9.04
CA ASP A 108 -14.35 9.11 7.97
C ASP A 108 -14.42 8.07 6.83
N PRO A 109 -15.61 7.46 6.58
CA PRO A 109 -15.77 6.43 5.57
C PRO A 109 -15.50 6.94 4.15
N VAL A 110 -15.75 8.23 3.89
CA VAL A 110 -15.54 8.85 2.58
C VAL A 110 -14.06 8.96 2.28
N LEU A 111 -13.26 9.40 3.25
CA LEU A 111 -11.81 9.55 3.07
C LEU A 111 -11.14 8.18 2.91
N ARG A 112 -11.58 7.19 3.68
CA ARG A 112 -11.12 5.80 3.55
C ARG A 112 -11.43 5.22 2.18
N TYR A 113 -12.67 5.38 1.70
CA TYR A 113 -13.08 4.94 0.37
C TYR A 113 -12.29 5.64 -0.75
N LEU A 114 -12.12 6.97 -0.66
CA LEU A 114 -11.33 7.73 -1.62
C LEU A 114 -9.87 7.25 -1.64
N ARG A 115 -9.28 6.97 -0.46
CA ARG A 115 -7.92 6.44 -0.37
C ARG A 115 -7.81 5.06 -1.01
N GLU A 116 -8.76 4.17 -0.75
CA GLU A 116 -8.81 2.84 -1.38
C GLU A 116 -8.94 2.94 -2.89
N ARG A 117 -9.86 3.78 -3.39
CA ARG A 117 -10.07 3.98 -4.82
C ARG A 117 -8.81 4.52 -5.51
N VAL A 118 -8.15 5.49 -4.89
CA VAL A 118 -6.91 6.05 -5.43
C VAL A 118 -5.81 4.99 -5.50
N TRP A 119 -5.65 4.17 -4.45
CA TRP A 119 -4.66 3.11 -4.45
C TRP A 119 -4.93 2.03 -5.50
N ARG A 120 -6.18 1.55 -5.58
CA ARG A 120 -6.57 0.46 -6.50
C ARG A 120 -6.60 0.89 -7.96
N ASN A 121 -7.16 2.07 -8.24
CA ASN A 121 -7.56 2.47 -9.59
C ASN A 121 -6.85 3.74 -10.05
N ASP A 122 -6.96 4.83 -9.29
CA ASP A 122 -6.69 6.16 -9.85
C ASP A 122 -5.18 6.50 -9.93
N SER A 123 -4.36 5.96 -9.02
CA SER A 123 -2.93 6.27 -8.92
C SER A 123 -2.02 5.39 -9.78
N GLY A 124 -2.49 4.20 -10.18
CA GLY A 124 -1.67 3.17 -10.82
C GLY A 124 -0.58 2.56 -9.93
N VAL A 125 -0.52 2.90 -8.63
CA VAL A 125 0.50 2.39 -7.69
C VAL A 125 0.39 0.87 -7.54
N LEU A 126 -0.82 0.36 -7.29
CA LEU A 126 -1.06 -1.09 -7.19
C LEU A 126 -0.72 -1.81 -8.50
N ALA A 127 -1.11 -1.25 -9.65
CA ALA A 127 -0.80 -1.83 -10.95
C ALA A 127 0.73 -1.90 -11.19
N LYS A 128 1.47 -0.84 -10.85
CA LYS A 128 2.93 -0.79 -10.96
C LYS A 128 3.60 -1.78 -10.01
N LEU A 129 3.09 -1.90 -8.78
CA LEU A 129 3.55 -2.90 -7.81
C LEU A 129 3.37 -4.32 -8.36
N MET A 130 2.17 -4.67 -8.80
CA MET A 130 1.88 -6.00 -9.37
C MET A 130 2.73 -6.29 -10.60
N GLN A 131 2.88 -5.31 -11.51
CA GLN A 131 3.76 -5.43 -12.67
C GLN A 131 5.21 -5.70 -12.26
N ARG A 132 5.74 -4.96 -11.28
CA ARG A 132 7.13 -5.13 -10.81
C ARG A 132 7.32 -6.46 -10.09
N CYS A 133 6.36 -6.93 -9.30
CA CYS A 133 6.41 -8.25 -8.66
C CYS A 133 6.51 -9.38 -9.69
N THR A 134 5.73 -9.30 -10.77
CA THR A 134 5.77 -10.30 -11.86
C THR A 134 7.05 -10.20 -12.68
N LEU A 135 7.44 -8.99 -13.12
CA LEU A 135 8.63 -8.80 -13.97
C LEU A 135 9.95 -9.12 -13.26
N MET A 136 9.99 -8.93 -11.94
CA MET A 136 11.17 -9.21 -11.11
C MET A 136 11.07 -10.56 -10.40
N HIS A 137 10.14 -11.43 -10.82
CA HIS A 137 9.97 -12.80 -10.33
C HIS A 137 9.72 -12.92 -8.82
N VAL A 138 9.28 -11.86 -8.13
CA VAL A 138 8.77 -11.99 -6.75
C VAL A 138 7.59 -12.97 -6.74
N PHE A 139 6.81 -12.95 -7.82
CA PHE A 139 5.92 -14.05 -8.20
C PHE A 139 6.60 -14.87 -9.32
N PRO A 140 6.77 -16.19 -9.18
CA PRO A 140 6.27 -17.07 -8.11
C PRO A 140 7.22 -17.29 -6.92
N ASP A 141 8.45 -16.75 -6.95
CA ASP A 141 9.55 -17.19 -6.07
C ASP A 141 9.26 -17.02 -4.57
N VAL A 142 8.63 -15.90 -4.17
CA VAL A 142 8.28 -15.63 -2.76
C VAL A 142 6.84 -16.02 -2.47
N LEU A 143 5.93 -15.71 -3.40
CA LEU A 143 4.53 -16.08 -3.36
C LEU A 143 4.07 -16.47 -4.76
N PRO A 144 3.16 -17.44 -4.92
CA PRO A 144 2.62 -17.78 -6.25
C PRO A 144 1.82 -16.63 -6.87
N GLY A 145 1.20 -15.79 -6.04
CA GLY A 145 0.41 -14.63 -6.43
C GLY A 145 -0.39 -14.10 -5.23
N ILE A 146 -1.02 -12.94 -5.39
CA ILE A 146 -1.81 -12.29 -4.34
C ILE A 146 -2.86 -11.37 -4.96
N THR A 147 -4.00 -11.21 -4.27
CA THR A 147 -4.94 -10.12 -4.50
C THR A 147 -4.86 -9.16 -3.31
N PRO A 148 -4.07 -8.07 -3.40
CA PRO A 148 -3.84 -7.20 -2.25
C PRO A 148 -5.13 -6.57 -1.72
N THR A 149 -5.33 -6.71 -0.41
CA THR A 149 -6.41 -6.10 0.36
C THR A 149 -5.91 -4.95 1.24
N ALA A 150 -4.60 -4.87 1.46
CA ALA A 150 -3.94 -3.79 2.19
C ALA A 150 -2.77 -3.21 1.37
N ASP A 151 -2.58 -1.90 1.49
CA ASP A 151 -1.43 -1.21 0.90
C ASP A 151 -0.26 -1.26 1.88
N VAL A 152 0.88 -1.81 1.44
CA VAL A 152 2.09 -1.93 2.26
C VAL A 152 3.15 -0.99 1.69
N GLN A 153 3.64 -0.09 2.54
CA GLN A 153 4.65 0.90 2.23
C GLN A 153 5.83 0.74 3.18
N VAL A 154 7.03 0.77 2.63
CA VAL A 154 8.28 0.63 3.37
C VAL A 154 9.04 1.93 3.25
N ALA A 155 9.58 2.42 4.37
CA ALA A 155 10.40 3.63 4.41
C ALA A 155 11.67 3.42 5.22
N PHE A 156 12.78 4.03 4.78
CA PHE A 156 14.05 4.03 5.49
C PHE A 156 14.53 5.45 5.76
N GLY A 157 14.65 5.82 7.03
CA GLY A 157 15.04 7.17 7.44
C GLY A 157 14.06 8.24 6.95
N THR A 158 14.53 9.48 6.85
CA THR A 158 13.72 10.65 6.45
C THR A 158 14.29 11.31 5.20
N GLY A 159 13.46 11.61 4.21
CA GLY A 159 13.88 12.29 2.98
C GLY A 159 12.80 12.30 1.91
N ALA A 160 13.18 12.63 0.67
CA ALA A 160 12.28 12.72 -0.49
C ALA A 160 11.84 11.37 -1.07
N GLY A 161 12.32 10.25 -0.51
CA GLY A 161 12.02 8.89 -0.92
C GLY A 161 13.07 8.26 -1.84
N PHE A 162 13.04 6.93 -1.90
CA PHE A 162 13.78 6.12 -2.86
C PHE A 162 12.92 5.91 -4.10
N THR A 163 13.34 6.52 -5.21
CA THR A 163 12.67 6.39 -6.51
C THR A 163 13.65 5.85 -7.54
N ASP A 164 13.21 5.76 -8.80
CA ASP A 164 14.10 5.38 -9.91
C ASP A 164 15.21 6.44 -10.15
N HIS A 165 15.11 7.64 -9.54
CA HIS A 165 16.04 8.76 -9.75
C HIS A 165 16.59 9.37 -8.45
N THR A 166 16.02 9.06 -7.30
CA THR A 166 16.38 9.66 -6.00
C THR A 166 16.68 8.58 -4.96
N ALA A 167 17.62 8.87 -4.05
CA ALA A 167 18.04 7.94 -3.00
C ALA A 167 18.31 8.67 -1.67
N GLU A 168 17.41 9.58 -1.28
CA GLU A 168 17.64 10.53 -0.17
C GLU A 168 17.02 10.10 1.18
N GLY A 169 16.54 8.86 1.31
CA GLY A 169 15.81 8.40 2.51
C GLY A 169 14.30 8.69 2.41
N GLY A 170 13.48 8.01 3.19
CA GLY A 170 12.02 8.09 3.17
C GLY A 170 11.35 6.90 2.47
N ASP A 171 10.17 7.12 1.90
CA ASP A 171 9.34 6.09 1.26
C ASP A 171 10.05 5.41 0.11
N VAL A 172 9.92 4.09 0.03
CA VAL A 172 10.53 3.25 -0.99
C VAL A 172 9.52 2.95 -2.09
N LEU A 173 9.87 3.29 -3.32
CA LEU A 173 9.10 2.84 -4.47
C LEU A 173 9.38 1.35 -4.73
N ALA A 174 8.34 0.55 -4.96
CA ALA A 174 8.48 -0.89 -5.13
C ALA A 174 9.51 -1.26 -6.21
N GLY A 175 10.46 -2.14 -5.91
CA GLY A 175 11.46 -2.65 -6.85
C GLY A 175 12.62 -1.69 -7.19
N VAL A 176 12.75 -0.54 -6.52
CA VAL A 176 13.94 0.33 -6.68
C VAL A 176 15.17 -0.26 -5.98
N PHE A 177 16.35 0.26 -6.32
CA PHE A 177 17.57 -0.06 -5.61
C PHE A 177 17.73 0.85 -4.40
N VAL A 178 17.93 0.25 -3.22
CA VAL A 178 18.22 0.95 -1.98
C VAL A 178 19.66 0.62 -1.58
N PRO A 179 20.52 1.62 -1.32
CA PRO A 179 21.87 1.40 -0.82
C PRO A 179 21.87 0.72 0.54
N VAL A 180 22.78 -0.24 0.76
CA VAL A 180 22.83 -1.05 1.99
C VAL A 180 23.09 -0.21 3.24
N GLN A 181 23.83 0.90 3.11
CA GLN A 181 24.08 1.84 4.21
C GLN A 181 22.78 2.49 4.73
N LYS A 182 21.73 2.55 3.91
CA LYS A 182 20.43 3.10 4.30
C LYS A 182 19.49 2.07 4.91
N THR A 183 19.86 0.79 4.88
CA THR A 183 19.04 -0.32 5.37
C THR A 183 19.63 -1.00 6.60
N VAL A 184 20.62 -0.37 7.27
CA VAL A 184 21.20 -0.90 8.52
C VAL A 184 20.18 -0.90 9.65
N GLU A 185 19.38 0.16 9.75
CA GLU A 185 18.28 0.23 10.70
C GLU A 185 17.02 -0.43 10.14
N PRO A 186 16.14 -0.99 11.00
CA PRO A 186 14.87 -1.57 10.57
C PRO A 186 14.00 -0.54 9.82
N PRO A 187 13.26 -0.97 8.78
CA PRO A 187 12.34 -0.09 8.07
C PRO A 187 11.14 0.31 8.94
N THR A 188 10.59 1.49 8.66
CA THR A 188 9.20 1.80 9.05
C THR A 188 8.26 1.16 8.03
N VAL A 189 7.34 0.32 8.50
CA VAL A 189 6.34 -0.33 7.64
C VAL A 189 4.98 0.30 7.92
N ALA A 190 4.48 1.08 6.97
CA ALA A 190 3.15 1.63 7.00
C ALA A 190 2.19 0.73 6.21
N VAL A 191 1.05 0.42 6.80
CA VAL A 191 0.04 -0.48 6.24
C VAL A 191 -1.31 0.22 6.26
N ASN A 192 -1.84 0.58 5.08
CA ASN A 192 -3.20 1.08 4.98
C ASN A 192 -4.15 -0.10 4.81
N VAL A 193 -4.87 -0.43 5.88
CA VAL A 193 -6.02 -1.35 5.84
C VAL A 193 -7.31 -0.54 5.72
N PHE A 194 -8.26 -1.02 4.92
CA PHE A 194 -9.51 -0.29 4.62
C PHE A 194 -10.70 -0.74 5.47
N HIS A 195 -10.48 -1.61 6.46
CA HIS A 195 -11.49 -2.04 7.41
C HIS A 195 -11.34 -1.32 8.76
N THR A 196 -12.46 -1.10 9.45
CA THR A 196 -12.50 -0.35 10.72
C THR A 196 -12.21 -1.21 11.94
N ASP A 197 -12.51 -2.50 11.87
CA ASP A 197 -12.29 -3.45 12.95
C ASP A 197 -10.80 -3.76 13.13
N LYS A 198 -10.39 -4.02 14.38
CA LYS A 198 -9.01 -4.43 14.69
C LYS A 198 -8.81 -5.88 14.28
N ARG A 199 -7.87 -6.12 13.38
CA ARG A 199 -7.48 -7.47 12.94
C ARG A 199 -6.00 -7.72 13.20
N LEU A 200 -5.66 -8.99 13.37
CA LEU A 200 -4.29 -9.41 13.59
C LEU A 200 -3.59 -9.69 12.27
N TYR A 201 -2.33 -9.29 12.20
CA TYR A 201 -1.47 -9.48 11.04
C TYR A 201 -0.08 -9.95 11.44
N THR A 202 0.56 -10.66 10.53
CA THR A 202 1.97 -11.05 10.59
C THR A 202 2.72 -10.35 9.46
N VAL A 203 3.86 -9.74 9.78
CA VAL A 203 4.78 -9.11 8.81
C VAL A 203 6.03 -9.96 8.71
N ALA A 204 6.38 -10.37 7.49
CA ALA A 204 7.60 -11.11 7.20
C ALA A 204 8.46 -10.35 6.18
N LEU A 205 9.75 -10.20 6.45
CA LEU A 205 10.75 -9.70 5.51
C LEU A 205 11.65 -10.84 5.07
N VAL A 206 11.67 -11.13 3.77
CA VAL A 206 12.40 -12.26 3.19
C VAL A 206 13.35 -11.84 2.08
N ASP A 207 14.45 -12.56 1.96
CA ASP A 207 15.42 -12.50 0.85
C ASP A 207 15.44 -13.85 0.13
N PRO A 208 14.87 -13.98 -1.08
CA PRO A 208 14.84 -15.22 -1.86
C PRO A 208 16.15 -15.49 -2.61
N ASP A 209 17.12 -14.56 -2.57
CA ASP A 209 18.30 -14.57 -3.45
C ASP A 209 19.59 -14.88 -2.69
N GLN A 210 19.52 -15.57 -1.54
CA GLN A 210 20.72 -15.98 -0.81
C GLN A 210 21.43 -17.14 -1.50
N PRO A 211 22.74 -17.04 -1.81
CA PRO A 211 23.46 -18.13 -2.45
C PRO A 211 23.47 -19.42 -1.63
N ASN A 212 23.18 -20.55 -2.28
CA ASN A 212 23.36 -21.89 -1.72
C ASN A 212 24.35 -22.67 -2.60
N GLU A 213 25.59 -22.75 -2.13
CA GLU A 213 26.71 -23.37 -2.84
C GLU A 213 26.54 -24.89 -2.99
N GLU A 214 26.03 -25.57 -1.96
CA GLU A 214 25.83 -27.01 -1.95
C GLU A 214 24.89 -27.46 -3.06
N ASN A 215 23.79 -26.70 -3.25
CA ASN A 215 22.77 -26.99 -4.25
C ASN A 215 22.98 -26.23 -5.56
N GLN A 216 24.06 -25.44 -5.69
CA GLN A 216 24.34 -24.57 -6.84
C GLN A 216 23.12 -23.70 -7.24
N SER A 217 22.39 -23.19 -6.25
CA SER A 217 21.12 -22.49 -6.42
C SER A 217 21.02 -21.30 -5.45
N TYR A 218 19.83 -20.72 -5.32
CA TYR A 218 19.50 -19.74 -4.28
C TYR A 218 18.56 -20.37 -3.25
N THR A 219 18.54 -19.80 -2.05
CA THR A 219 17.64 -20.15 -0.97
C THR A 219 17.00 -18.91 -0.38
N THR A 220 15.81 -19.07 0.19
CA THR A 220 15.12 -17.98 0.87
C THR A 220 15.56 -17.90 2.31
N ARG A 221 15.90 -16.69 2.76
CA ARG A 221 16.23 -16.39 4.16
C ARG A 221 15.25 -15.39 4.75
N LEU A 222 14.82 -15.65 5.96
CA LEU A 222 13.99 -14.74 6.75
C LEU A 222 14.87 -13.70 7.47
N LEU A 223 14.67 -12.44 7.12
CA LEU A 223 15.40 -11.32 7.71
C LEU A 223 14.67 -10.75 8.92
N ALA A 224 13.34 -10.72 8.92
CA ALA A 224 12.55 -10.26 10.07
C ALA A 224 11.17 -10.92 10.08
N LEU A 225 10.63 -11.18 11.27
CA LEU A 225 9.27 -11.68 11.46
C LEU A 225 8.63 -11.07 12.70
N LYS A 226 7.45 -10.48 12.52
CA LYS A 226 6.60 -9.99 13.62
C LYS A 226 5.21 -10.58 13.47
N THR A 227 4.65 -11.12 14.54
CA THR A 227 3.31 -11.73 14.55
C THR A 227 2.39 -10.95 15.48
N ASN A 228 1.07 -11.17 15.33
CA ASN A 228 0.04 -10.61 16.19
C ASN A 228 0.01 -9.07 16.23
N VAL A 229 0.33 -8.44 15.09
CA VAL A 229 0.24 -6.98 14.94
C VAL A 229 -1.22 -6.61 14.75
N GLU A 230 -1.76 -5.80 15.66
CA GLU A 230 -3.12 -5.27 15.53
C GLU A 230 -3.12 -4.09 14.56
N LEU A 231 -3.89 -4.20 13.48
CA LEU A 231 -4.06 -3.15 12.49
C LEU A 231 -5.55 -2.85 12.30
N SER A 232 -5.84 -1.58 12.06
CA SER A 232 -7.16 -1.06 11.70
C SER A 232 -6.95 0.18 10.82
N ALA A 233 -8.00 0.71 10.21
CA ALA A 233 -7.85 1.89 9.37
C ALA A 233 -7.20 3.08 10.10
N ALA A 234 -7.36 3.18 11.43
CA ALA A 234 -6.71 4.20 12.26
C ALA A 234 -5.28 3.82 12.71
N GLU A 235 -4.99 2.53 12.86
CA GLU A 235 -3.70 1.99 13.31
C GLU A 235 -2.97 1.37 12.12
N CYS A 236 -2.16 2.19 11.44
CA CYS A 236 -1.57 1.88 10.14
C CYS A 236 -0.04 1.82 10.13
N SER A 237 0.62 1.74 11.29
CA SER A 237 2.09 1.69 11.39
C SER A 237 2.54 0.48 12.18
N VAL A 238 3.53 -0.25 11.65
CA VAL A 238 4.17 -1.38 12.31
C VAL A 238 5.57 -0.99 12.75
N ASP A 239 5.81 -1.07 14.05
CA ASP A 239 7.15 -0.96 14.61
C ASP A 239 7.91 -2.27 14.40
N MET A 240 9.04 -2.21 13.71
CA MET A 240 9.90 -3.36 13.40
C MET A 240 11.11 -3.46 14.35
N THR A 241 11.15 -2.67 15.42
CA THR A 241 12.27 -2.62 16.38
C THR A 241 12.05 -3.44 17.65
N SER A 242 10.79 -3.65 18.07
CA SER A 242 10.42 -4.40 19.28
C SER A 242 9.52 -5.60 18.99
N ASP A 243 9.43 -6.52 19.96
CA ASP A 243 8.47 -7.64 19.98
C ASP A 243 8.50 -8.51 18.72
N MET A 244 9.71 -8.71 18.19
CA MET A 244 9.97 -9.48 16.99
C MET A 244 10.10 -10.96 17.34
N VAL A 245 9.47 -11.83 16.55
CA VAL A 245 9.71 -13.28 16.60
C VAL A 245 11.08 -13.62 15.99
N ALA A 246 11.43 -12.91 14.92
CA ALA A 246 12.77 -12.91 14.36
C ALA A 246 13.22 -11.45 14.20
N GLU A 247 14.23 -11.05 14.97
CA GLU A 247 14.83 -9.71 14.90
C GLU A 247 15.30 -9.34 13.50
N TYR A 248 15.29 -8.06 13.18
CA TYR A 248 15.70 -7.56 11.88
C TYR A 248 17.18 -7.81 11.62
N ILE A 249 17.46 -8.47 10.49
CA ILE A 249 18.81 -8.58 9.92
C ILE A 249 18.88 -7.66 8.70
N PRO A 250 19.83 -6.69 8.67
CA PRO A 250 19.99 -5.81 7.53
C PRO A 250 20.26 -6.57 6.23
N PRO A 251 19.78 -6.08 5.08
CA PRO A 251 20.22 -6.49 3.75
C PRO A 251 21.75 -6.57 3.64
N HIS A 252 22.28 -7.70 3.17
CA HIS A 252 23.73 -7.93 3.04
C HIS A 252 24.04 -8.72 1.76
N PRO A 253 23.80 -8.15 0.56
CA PRO A 253 24.15 -8.80 -0.69
C PRO A 253 25.68 -8.97 -0.76
N GLN A 254 26.14 -10.20 -1.01
CA GLN A 254 27.56 -10.51 -0.95
C GLN A 254 28.32 -10.07 -2.20
N GLN A 255 29.62 -9.83 -2.07
CA GLN A 255 30.44 -9.45 -3.23
C GLN A 255 30.39 -10.53 -4.31
N GLY A 256 30.04 -10.14 -5.54
CA GLY A 256 30.03 -11.01 -6.71
C GLY A 256 28.72 -11.76 -6.98
N THR A 257 27.72 -11.65 -6.09
CA THR A 257 26.35 -12.08 -6.40
C THR A 257 25.65 -11.07 -7.33
N LYS A 258 24.47 -11.43 -7.82
CA LYS A 258 23.58 -10.46 -8.48
C LYS A 258 22.92 -9.57 -7.42
N TYR A 259 21.99 -8.71 -7.83
CA TYR A 259 21.16 -8.02 -6.85
C TYR A 259 20.24 -9.01 -6.12
N HIS A 260 19.90 -8.69 -4.88
CA HIS A 260 18.95 -9.44 -4.05
C HIS A 260 17.64 -8.66 -3.95
N ARG A 261 16.51 -9.38 -3.84
CA ARG A 261 15.16 -8.85 -3.72
C ARG A 261 14.68 -8.98 -2.28
N TYR A 262 14.49 -7.87 -1.60
CA TYR A 262 13.98 -7.87 -0.23
C TYR A 262 12.48 -7.65 -0.26
N THR A 263 11.72 -8.67 0.13
CA THR A 263 10.26 -8.67 0.01
C THR A 263 9.61 -8.64 1.39
N THR A 264 8.82 -7.60 1.65
CA THR A 264 7.95 -7.48 2.82
C THR A 264 6.57 -8.01 2.47
N VAL A 265 6.10 -9.01 3.21
CA VAL A 265 4.77 -9.59 3.04
C VAL A 265 3.96 -9.39 4.30
N LEU A 266 2.73 -8.92 4.11
CA LEU A 266 1.71 -8.82 5.16
C LEU A 266 0.75 -9.99 5.03
N LEU A 267 0.56 -10.74 6.11
CA LEU A 267 -0.31 -11.90 6.19
C LEU A 267 -1.42 -11.65 7.22
N ALA A 268 -2.68 -11.75 6.82
CA ALA A 268 -3.83 -11.68 7.72
C ALA A 268 -3.91 -12.95 8.58
N GLN A 269 -4.19 -12.77 9.87
CA GLN A 269 -4.39 -13.83 10.84
C GLN A 269 -5.87 -13.96 11.20
N SER A 270 -6.36 -15.19 11.30
CA SER A 270 -7.67 -15.46 11.90
C SER A 270 -7.62 -15.43 13.44
N ASP A 271 -6.52 -15.89 14.02
CA ASP A 271 -6.31 -16.01 15.47
C ASP A 271 -4.89 -15.57 15.85
N ARG A 272 -4.65 -15.35 17.15
CA ARG A 272 -3.28 -15.16 17.66
C ARG A 272 -2.44 -16.41 17.41
N ILE A 273 -1.23 -16.22 16.90
CA ILE A 273 -0.29 -17.31 16.62
C ILE A 273 0.95 -17.17 17.50
N THR A 274 1.50 -18.30 17.92
CA THR A 274 2.82 -18.38 18.56
C THR A 274 3.67 -19.30 17.71
N VAL A 275 4.74 -18.75 17.15
CA VAL A 275 5.60 -19.46 16.19
C VAL A 275 7.06 -19.28 16.57
N GLN A 276 7.88 -20.27 16.23
CA GLN A 276 9.33 -20.12 16.21
C GLN A 276 9.76 -19.97 14.76
N ALA A 277 10.66 -19.03 14.50
CA ALA A 277 11.08 -18.68 13.17
C ALA A 277 12.44 -19.30 12.85
N GLN A 278 12.46 -20.27 11.94
CA GLN A 278 13.71 -20.70 11.31
C GLN A 278 14.08 -19.69 10.23
N ARG A 279 15.33 -19.21 10.24
CA ARG A 279 15.77 -18.19 9.29
C ARG A 279 16.19 -18.74 7.94
N ASP A 280 16.91 -19.85 7.95
CA ASP A 280 17.48 -20.45 6.75
C ASP A 280 16.50 -21.38 6.05
N ALA A 281 16.53 -21.35 4.71
CA ALA A 281 15.61 -22.09 3.84
C ALA A 281 14.12 -21.85 4.21
N PHE A 282 13.77 -20.58 4.46
CA PHE A 282 12.43 -20.18 4.89
C PHE A 282 11.43 -20.22 3.73
N ASP A 283 10.48 -21.15 3.80
CA ASP A 283 9.36 -21.26 2.85
C ASP A 283 8.14 -20.47 3.36
N LEU A 284 7.92 -19.28 2.78
CA LEU A 284 6.83 -18.40 3.16
C LEU A 284 5.44 -18.99 2.84
N PRO A 285 5.16 -19.55 1.65
CA PRO A 285 3.91 -20.27 1.39
C PRO A 285 3.63 -21.40 2.38
N ALA A 286 4.62 -22.25 2.69
CA ALA A 286 4.44 -23.34 3.65
C ALA A 286 4.18 -22.80 5.07
N PHE A 287 4.91 -21.75 5.48
CA PHE A 287 4.67 -21.06 6.75
C PHE A 287 3.26 -20.48 6.83
N ALA A 288 2.79 -19.82 5.77
CA ALA A 288 1.44 -19.26 5.71
C ALA A 288 0.38 -20.37 5.79
N HIS A 289 0.55 -21.46 5.05
CA HIS A 289 -0.37 -22.60 5.09
C HIS A 289 -0.42 -23.26 6.47
N ALA A 290 0.74 -23.55 7.08
CA ALA A 290 0.82 -24.19 8.40
C ALA A 290 0.12 -23.38 9.50
N ASN A 291 0.16 -22.04 9.39
CA ASN A 291 -0.41 -21.13 10.38
C ASN A 291 -1.78 -20.56 9.98
N ARG A 292 -2.38 -21.04 8.88
CA ARG A 292 -3.67 -20.57 8.34
C ARG A 292 -3.69 -19.06 8.07
N LEU A 293 -2.60 -18.55 7.51
CA LEU A 293 -2.41 -17.14 7.19
C LEU A 293 -2.77 -16.85 5.74
N THR A 294 -3.35 -15.68 5.50
CA THR A 294 -3.74 -15.25 4.14
C THR A 294 -2.92 -14.04 3.71
N PRO A 295 -2.19 -14.08 2.58
CA PRO A 295 -1.48 -12.91 2.07
C PRO A 295 -2.45 -11.73 1.80
N ALA A 296 -2.19 -10.60 2.46
CA ALA A 296 -3.03 -9.40 2.41
C ALA A 296 -2.35 -8.22 1.70
N GLY A 297 -1.02 -8.13 1.77
CA GLY A 297 -0.25 -7.07 1.14
C GLY A 297 1.18 -7.48 0.87
N ILE A 298 1.84 -6.78 -0.05
CA ILE A 298 3.22 -7.03 -0.43
C ILE A 298 3.91 -5.73 -0.80
N HIS A 299 5.19 -5.62 -0.46
CA HIS A 299 6.09 -4.59 -0.94
C HIS A 299 7.47 -5.20 -1.14
N PHE A 300 8.31 -4.64 -2.00
CA PHE A 300 9.69 -5.12 -2.12
C PHE A 300 10.61 -4.03 -2.65
N TRP A 301 11.91 -4.19 -2.40
CA TRP A 301 12.98 -3.39 -2.99
C TRP A 301 14.16 -4.30 -3.35
N ARG A 302 15.20 -3.72 -3.93
CA ARG A 302 16.41 -4.44 -4.29
C ARG A 302 17.62 -3.80 -3.65
N ALA A 303 18.63 -4.60 -3.31
CA ALA A 303 19.97 -4.09 -3.03
C ALA A 303 20.99 -4.94 -3.78
N LYS A 304 22.18 -4.38 -3.99
CA LYS A 304 23.30 -5.10 -4.58
C LYS A 304 24.58 -4.66 -3.88
N TRP A 305 25.57 -5.52 -3.89
CA TRP A 305 26.89 -5.13 -3.41
C TRP A 305 27.45 -3.98 -4.28
N SER A 306 28.07 -3.01 -3.62
CA SER A 306 28.69 -1.84 -4.21
C SER A 306 29.96 -1.51 -3.43
N GLU A 307 30.94 -0.85 -4.06
CA GLU A 307 32.17 -0.44 -3.36
C GLU A 307 31.89 0.52 -2.20
N ALA A 308 30.88 1.39 -2.34
CA ALA A 308 30.45 2.28 -1.25
C ALA A 308 29.82 1.50 -0.09
N ASP A 309 29.19 0.35 -0.39
CA ASP A 309 28.43 -0.47 0.56
C ASP A 309 29.32 -1.54 1.22
N ALA A 310 30.53 -1.75 0.69
CA ALA A 310 31.43 -2.84 1.06
C ALA A 310 31.69 -2.88 2.57
N GLU A 311 32.09 -1.76 3.18
CA GLU A 311 32.35 -1.70 4.63
C GLU A 311 31.10 -2.02 5.45
N THR A 312 29.92 -1.59 4.98
CA THR A 312 28.66 -1.87 5.68
C THR A 312 28.31 -3.35 5.58
N VAL A 313 28.47 -3.97 4.42
CA VAL A 313 28.26 -5.42 4.24
C VAL A 313 29.24 -6.22 5.10
N SER A 314 30.53 -5.88 5.09
CA SER A 314 31.53 -6.53 5.94
C SER A 314 31.22 -6.35 7.44
N MET A 315 30.76 -5.16 7.84
CA MET A 315 30.30 -4.88 9.21
C MET A 315 29.10 -5.75 9.59
N ILE A 316 28.09 -5.90 8.73
CA ILE A 316 26.93 -6.77 8.99
C ILE A 316 27.37 -8.22 9.18
N HIS A 317 28.27 -8.73 8.33
CA HIS A 317 28.81 -10.08 8.47
C HIS A 317 29.56 -10.30 9.79
N ARG A 318 30.50 -9.40 10.12
CA ARG A 318 31.33 -9.49 11.32
C ARG A 318 30.54 -9.26 12.62
N ASP A 319 29.73 -8.21 12.64
CA ASP A 319 29.16 -7.66 13.87
C ASP A 319 27.74 -8.17 14.13
N ILE A 320 26.96 -8.50 13.10
CA ILE A 320 25.58 -9.02 13.24
C ILE A 320 25.52 -10.53 13.02
N LEU A 321 26.01 -11.01 11.87
CA LEU A 321 25.94 -12.44 11.52
C LEU A 321 26.99 -13.29 12.25
N LYS A 322 28.06 -12.66 12.75
CA LYS A 322 29.21 -13.31 13.40
C LYS A 322 29.87 -14.36 12.49
N GLN A 323 29.97 -14.05 11.21
CA GLN A 323 30.51 -14.92 10.16
C GLN A 323 31.44 -14.12 9.24
N ASP A 324 32.38 -14.81 8.60
CA ASP A 324 33.20 -14.20 7.57
C ASP A 324 32.35 -13.90 6.32
N GLU A 325 32.63 -12.77 5.66
CA GLU A 325 31.94 -12.40 4.42
C GLU A 325 32.41 -13.32 3.28
N PRO A 326 31.52 -14.14 2.70
CA PRO A 326 31.87 -14.94 1.54
C PRO A 326 31.96 -14.04 0.31
N ARG A 327 32.91 -14.36 -0.58
CA ARG A 327 33.10 -13.63 -1.83
C ARG A 327 32.90 -14.57 -2.99
N TYR A 328 31.95 -14.20 -3.84
CA TYR A 328 31.58 -14.98 -5.00
C TYR A 328 32.32 -14.47 -6.23
N THR A 329 32.64 -15.41 -7.11
CA THR A 329 33.13 -15.08 -8.45
C THR A 329 32.28 -15.83 -9.45
N ARG A 330 32.24 -15.34 -10.70
CA ARG A 330 31.54 -16.08 -11.75
C ARG A 330 32.26 -17.42 -11.93
N PRO A 331 31.51 -18.54 -12.02
CA PRO A 331 32.12 -19.81 -12.32
C PRO A 331 32.92 -19.68 -13.63
N PRO A 332 34.11 -20.29 -13.72
CA PRO A 332 34.91 -20.24 -14.93
C PRO A 332 34.09 -20.79 -16.10
N THR A 333 34.19 -20.15 -17.27
CA THR A 333 33.51 -20.66 -18.45
C THR A 333 34.00 -22.07 -18.74
N LEU A 334 33.08 -22.99 -19.05
CA LEU A 334 33.40 -24.39 -19.36
C LEU A 334 34.48 -24.50 -20.43
N ASP A 335 34.53 -23.57 -21.39
CA ASP A 335 35.60 -23.51 -22.40
C ASP A 335 36.99 -23.26 -21.82
N LYS A 336 37.13 -22.44 -20.78
CA LYS A 336 38.42 -22.21 -20.10
C LYS A 336 38.83 -23.45 -19.32
N VAL A 337 37.87 -24.10 -18.66
CA VAL A 337 38.09 -25.35 -17.91
C VAL A 337 38.47 -26.49 -18.87
N ARG A 338 37.73 -26.68 -19.96
CA ARG A 338 38.02 -27.65 -21.04
C ARG A 338 39.40 -27.44 -21.66
N LYS A 339 39.79 -26.19 -21.94
CA LYS A 339 41.14 -25.87 -22.42
C LYS A 339 42.24 -26.22 -21.42
N GLN A 340 41.98 -26.07 -20.12
CA GLN A 340 42.95 -26.44 -19.07
C GLN A 340 43.02 -27.95 -18.83
N ILE A 341 41.90 -28.66 -18.96
CA ILE A 341 41.81 -30.12 -18.79
C ILE A 341 42.24 -30.87 -20.07
N GLY A 342 42.40 -30.16 -21.20
CA GLY A 342 42.79 -30.75 -22.48
C GLY A 342 41.63 -31.42 -23.24
N ASP A 343 40.39 -31.23 -22.76
CA ASP A 343 39.17 -31.75 -23.38
C ASP A 343 38.69 -30.80 -24.48
N ILE A 344 39.48 -30.72 -25.55
CA ILE A 344 39.19 -29.88 -26.72
C ILE A 344 38.30 -30.69 -27.66
N GLY A 345 37.01 -30.75 -27.35
CA GLY A 345 36.00 -31.16 -28.33
C GLY A 345 36.14 -30.31 -29.60
N SER A 346 36.12 -30.96 -30.76
CA SER A 346 36.29 -30.30 -32.05
C SER A 346 35.25 -29.19 -32.24
N LYS A 347 35.68 -28.01 -32.68
CA LYS A 347 34.86 -26.80 -32.89
C LYS A 347 33.68 -26.97 -33.88
N TRP A 348 33.53 -28.15 -34.48
CA TRP A 348 32.65 -28.41 -35.62
C TRP A 348 31.69 -29.60 -35.42
N PHE A 349 31.62 -30.19 -34.23
CA PHE A 349 30.66 -31.24 -33.90
C PHE A 349 29.88 -30.90 -32.63
#